data_AF-A0A7W1GZX3-F1
#
_entry.id   AF-A0A7W1GZX3-F1
#
_cell.length_a   1.000
_cell.length_b   1.000
_cell.length_c   1.000
_cell.angle_alpha   90.00
_cell.angle_beta   90.00
_cell.angle_gamma   90.00
#
_symmetry.space_group_name_H-M   'P 1'
#
loop_
_entity.id
_entity.type
_entity.pdbx_description
1 polymer ?
#
loop_
_entity_poly.entity_id
_entity_poly.type
_entity_poly.pdbx_seq_one_letter_code
_entity_poly.pdbx_strand_id
1 'polypeptide(L)'
;FARTGEGHGTDKALVGGLLGFRPDDERLRTALDIAEREGLAYTFEKTTIAEDAHPNTVRISLDHNGASAVMTGSSLGAGRVLVTDIDGYPVEVSGNYHTIVMVAEDRKGSIARISSILSERDVNIATLKLTRKHRGGDAFMVIECDDPPIDVVLEEIESLDWVRLARRLDKVGA
;
A
#
# COMPACT_ATOMS: atom_id res chain seq x y z
N PHE A 1 -0.77 -19.08 -1.24
CA PHE A 1 -2.24 -18.99 -1.39
C PHE A 1 -2.82 -19.90 -2.47
N ALA A 2 -2.27 -19.98 -3.68
CA ALA A 2 -2.87 -20.77 -4.76
C ALA A 2 -3.17 -22.26 -4.41
N ARG A 3 -2.38 -22.87 -3.52
CA ARG A 3 -2.55 -24.27 -3.10
C ARG A 3 -3.37 -24.49 -1.82
N THR A 4 -3.66 -23.43 -1.06
CA THR A 4 -4.21 -23.53 0.31
C THR A 4 -5.24 -22.46 0.68
N GLY A 5 -5.61 -21.55 -0.24
CA GLY A 5 -6.43 -20.37 0.07
C GLY A 5 -7.91 -20.67 0.35
N GLU A 6 -8.47 -21.72 -0.26
CA GLU A 6 -9.85 -22.14 0.03
C GLU A 6 -9.90 -22.82 1.40
N GLY A 7 -10.64 -22.21 2.34
CA GLY A 7 -10.86 -22.76 3.68
C GLY A 7 -10.01 -22.16 4.81
N HIS A 8 -9.01 -21.31 4.53
CA HIS A 8 -8.21 -20.63 5.56
C HIS A 8 -8.61 -19.15 5.79
N GLY A 9 -9.70 -18.67 5.20
CA GLY A 9 -10.21 -17.31 5.40
C GLY A 9 -9.37 -16.21 4.72
N THR A 10 -8.47 -16.57 3.81
CA THR A 10 -7.67 -15.58 3.05
C THR A 10 -8.56 -14.74 2.13
N ASP A 11 -9.52 -15.37 1.47
CA ASP A 11 -10.56 -14.71 0.66
C ASP A 11 -11.28 -13.61 1.46
N LYS A 12 -11.74 -13.96 2.67
CA LYS A 12 -12.38 -13.05 3.60
C LYS A 12 -11.47 -11.93 4.06
N ALA A 13 -10.20 -12.23 4.34
CA ALA A 13 -9.22 -11.23 4.75
C ALA A 13 -8.91 -10.23 3.63
N LEU A 14 -8.76 -10.71 2.38
CA LEU A 14 -8.50 -9.85 1.22
C LEU A 14 -9.71 -8.95 0.94
N VAL A 15 -10.91 -9.51 0.85
CA VAL A 15 -12.14 -8.74 0.61
C VAL A 15 -12.44 -7.80 1.78
N GLY A 16 -12.30 -8.27 3.02
CA GLY A 16 -12.46 -7.44 4.21
C GLY A 16 -11.46 -6.28 4.25
N GLY A 17 -10.21 -6.50 3.86
CA GLY A 17 -9.21 -5.45 3.73
C GLY A 17 -9.60 -4.39 2.70
N LEU A 18 -10.18 -4.80 1.56
CA LEU A 18 -10.71 -3.86 0.55
C LEU A 18 -11.92 -3.07 1.05
N LEU A 19 -12.71 -3.64 1.96
CA LEU A 19 -13.79 -2.96 2.67
C LEU A 19 -13.28 -2.10 3.86
N GLY A 20 -11.97 -2.05 4.09
CA GLY A 20 -11.35 -1.24 5.16
C GLY A 20 -11.39 -1.89 6.55
N PHE A 21 -11.63 -3.20 6.65
CA PHE A 21 -11.63 -3.91 7.93
C PHE A 21 -10.20 -4.13 8.43
N ARG A 22 -10.01 -3.98 9.75
CA ARG A 22 -8.75 -4.28 10.42
C ARG A 22 -8.58 -5.80 10.65
N PRO A 23 -7.36 -6.31 10.85
CA PRO A 23 -7.12 -7.74 11.07
C PRO A 23 -7.88 -8.35 12.27
N ASP A 24 -8.22 -7.54 13.26
CA ASP A 24 -8.96 -7.91 14.48
C ASP A 24 -10.47 -7.64 14.40
N ASP A 25 -10.97 -7.20 13.23
CA ASP A 25 -12.38 -6.87 13.03
C ASP A 25 -13.26 -8.14 12.95
N GLU A 26 -14.28 -8.22 13.80
CA GLU A 26 -15.20 -9.37 13.85
C GLU A 26 -15.97 -9.56 12.52
N ARG A 27 -16.17 -8.48 11.75
CA ARG A 27 -16.86 -8.49 10.46
C ARG A 27 -16.12 -9.29 9.39
N LEU A 28 -14.83 -9.59 9.59
CA LEU A 28 -14.07 -10.47 8.68
C LEU A 28 -14.76 -11.81 8.44
N ARG A 29 -15.48 -12.35 9.43
CA ARG A 29 -16.19 -13.64 9.30
C ARG A 29 -17.25 -13.63 8.20
N THR A 30 -17.89 -12.48 7.97
CA THR A 30 -18.98 -12.25 7.02
C THR A 30 -18.59 -11.25 5.92
N ALA A 31 -17.29 -11.05 5.67
CA ALA A 31 -16.80 -10.03 4.74
C ALA A 31 -17.32 -10.21 3.31
N LEU A 32 -17.46 -11.47 2.85
CA LEU A 32 -17.96 -11.77 1.50
C LEU A 32 -19.44 -11.37 1.35
N ASP A 33 -20.27 -11.68 2.35
CA ASP A 33 -21.69 -11.29 2.36
C ASP A 33 -21.85 -9.76 2.42
N ILE A 34 -20.97 -9.09 3.18
CA ILE A 34 -20.93 -7.62 3.24
C ILE A 34 -20.53 -7.04 1.89
N ALA A 35 -19.50 -7.59 1.23
CA ALA A 35 -19.06 -7.13 -0.08
C ALA A 35 -20.18 -7.22 -1.13
N GLU A 36 -20.92 -8.32 -1.17
CA GLU A 36 -22.07 -8.47 -2.06
C GLU A 36 -23.15 -7.40 -1.79
N ARG A 37 -23.49 -7.19 -0.52
CA ARG A 37 -24.47 -6.17 -0.10
C ARG A 37 -24.02 -4.74 -0.41
N GLU A 38 -22.72 -4.47 -0.35
CA GLU A 38 -22.13 -3.16 -0.66
C GLU A 38 -21.79 -2.99 -2.15
N GLY A 39 -22.07 -4.00 -2.98
CA GLY A 39 -21.87 -3.94 -4.43
C GLY A 39 -20.42 -4.05 -4.87
N LEU A 40 -19.53 -4.57 -4.01
CA LEU A 40 -18.15 -4.87 -4.37
C LEU A 40 -18.10 -6.21 -5.11
N ALA A 41 -18.03 -6.14 -6.44
CA ALA A 41 -17.78 -7.32 -7.27
C ALA A 41 -16.30 -7.75 -7.17
N TYR A 42 -16.07 -9.05 -6.99
CA TYR A 42 -14.72 -9.61 -6.93
C TYR A 42 -14.65 -10.99 -7.58
N THR A 43 -13.45 -11.36 -8.05
CA THR A 43 -13.14 -12.71 -8.52
C THR A 43 -11.80 -13.15 -7.94
N PHE A 44 -11.64 -14.46 -7.73
CA PHE A 44 -10.38 -15.05 -7.30
C PHE A 44 -9.86 -16.00 -8.36
N GLU A 45 -8.64 -15.76 -8.81
CA GLU A 45 -7.95 -16.63 -9.76
C GLU A 45 -6.65 -17.16 -9.15
N LYS A 46 -6.46 -18.48 -9.24
CA LYS A 46 -5.22 -19.13 -8.82
C LYS A 46 -4.29 -19.18 -10.02
N THR A 47 -3.18 -18.48 -9.94
CA THR A 47 -2.16 -18.43 -10.99
C THR A 47 -0.75 -18.38 -10.43
N THR A 48 0.24 -18.62 -11.28
CA THR A 48 1.65 -18.38 -10.97
C THR A 48 1.96 -16.91 -11.27
N ILE A 49 2.25 -16.12 -10.23
CA ILE A 49 2.54 -14.68 -10.37
C ILE A 49 3.96 -14.48 -10.95
N ALA A 50 4.94 -15.18 -10.40
CA ALA A 50 6.32 -15.26 -10.87
C ALA A 50 6.96 -16.57 -10.34
N GLU A 51 8.01 -17.06 -11.01
CA GLU A 51 8.65 -18.33 -10.65
C GLU A 51 9.35 -18.28 -9.27
N ASP A 52 9.87 -17.11 -8.91
CA ASP A 52 10.58 -16.82 -7.67
C ASP A 52 9.70 -16.14 -6.60
N ALA A 53 8.41 -15.95 -6.87
CA ALA A 53 7.49 -15.34 -5.93
C ALA A 53 7.31 -16.20 -4.67
N HIS A 54 7.08 -15.53 -3.54
CA HIS A 54 6.76 -16.22 -2.29
C HIS A 54 5.48 -17.07 -2.46
N PRO A 55 5.37 -18.27 -1.86
CA PRO A 55 4.19 -19.12 -2.02
C PRO A 55 2.87 -18.48 -1.56
N ASN A 56 2.96 -17.44 -0.71
CA ASN A 56 1.84 -16.63 -0.23
C ASN A 56 1.83 -15.22 -0.82
N THR A 57 2.16 -15.09 -2.10
CA THR A 57 1.97 -13.84 -2.86
C THR A 57 0.54 -13.77 -3.42
N VAL A 58 -0.02 -12.56 -3.42
CA VAL A 58 -1.27 -12.19 -4.09
C VAL A 58 -0.98 -10.97 -4.97
N ARG A 59 -1.58 -10.96 -6.16
CA ARG A 59 -1.74 -9.75 -6.97
C ARG A 59 -3.20 -9.34 -6.91
N ILE A 60 -3.45 -8.10 -6.52
CA ILE A 60 -4.78 -7.50 -6.44
C ILE A 60 -4.87 -6.47 -7.56
N SER A 61 -5.88 -6.61 -8.42
CA SER A 61 -6.25 -5.61 -9.42
C SER A 61 -7.58 -5.00 -9.00
N LEU A 62 -7.65 -3.68 -8.99
CA LEU A 62 -8.83 -2.92 -8.59
C LEU A 62 -9.23 -2.00 -9.73
N ASP A 63 -10.55 -1.86 -9.92
CA ASP A 63 -11.14 -0.95 -10.89
C ASP A 63 -12.33 -0.24 -10.23
N HIS A 64 -12.36 1.09 -10.30
CA HIS A 64 -13.45 1.90 -9.77
C HIS A 64 -13.57 3.23 -10.53
N ASN A 65 -14.76 3.53 -11.06
CA ASN A 65 -15.06 4.81 -11.74
C ASN A 65 -14.03 5.23 -12.81
N GLY A 66 -13.49 4.27 -13.56
CA GLY A 66 -12.50 4.51 -14.62
C GLY A 66 -11.06 4.69 -14.12
N ALA A 67 -10.81 4.60 -12.81
CA ALA A 67 -9.48 4.44 -12.24
C ALA A 67 -9.19 2.95 -12.02
N SER A 68 -7.92 2.56 -12.19
CA SER A 68 -7.45 1.22 -11.90
C SER A 68 -6.17 1.26 -11.09
N ALA A 69 -5.93 0.21 -10.30
CA ALA A 69 -4.71 0.04 -9.53
C ALA A 69 -4.34 -1.44 -9.47
N VAL A 70 -3.04 -1.75 -9.49
CA VAL A 70 -2.53 -3.11 -9.33
C VAL A 70 -1.49 -3.12 -8.22
N MET A 71 -1.62 -4.04 -7.29
CA MET A 71 -0.69 -4.23 -6.19
C MET A 71 -0.28 -5.69 -6.06
N THR A 72 1.00 -5.94 -5.80
CA THR A 72 1.52 -7.27 -5.49
C THR A 72 2.12 -7.28 -4.10
N GLY A 73 1.69 -8.24 -3.27
CA GLY A 73 2.18 -8.38 -1.90
C GLY A 73 2.18 -9.82 -1.43
N SER A 74 2.97 -10.09 -0.40
CA SER A 74 3.18 -11.43 0.13
C SER A 74 2.99 -11.47 1.64
N SER A 75 2.32 -12.52 2.13
CA SER A 75 2.38 -12.85 3.56
C SER A 75 3.64 -13.67 3.85
N LEU A 76 4.50 -13.16 4.73
CA LEU A 76 5.76 -13.79 5.13
C LEU A 76 5.61 -14.70 6.36
N GLY A 77 4.36 -14.94 6.79
CA GLY A 77 4.03 -15.70 8.00
C GLY A 77 4.18 -14.89 9.29
N ALA A 78 3.58 -15.42 10.37
CA ALA A 78 3.55 -14.80 11.70
C ALA A 78 3.01 -13.35 11.71
N GLY A 79 1.98 -13.08 10.90
CA GLY A 79 1.36 -11.76 10.79
C GLY A 79 2.15 -10.73 9.96
N ARG A 80 3.32 -11.09 9.43
CA ARG A 80 4.12 -10.19 8.60
C ARG A 80 3.66 -10.19 7.16
N VAL A 81 3.66 -9.01 6.55
CA VAL A 81 3.34 -8.79 5.14
C VAL A 81 4.45 -7.97 4.49
N LEU A 82 4.53 -8.07 3.16
CA LEU A 82 5.40 -7.24 2.36
C LEU A 82 4.74 -6.92 1.03
N VAL A 83 4.47 -5.65 0.77
CA VAL A 83 4.08 -5.16 -0.56
C VAL A 83 5.35 -4.89 -1.35
N THR A 84 5.42 -5.46 -2.56
CA THR A 84 6.62 -5.43 -3.41
C THR A 84 6.44 -4.65 -4.70
N ASP A 85 5.19 -4.44 -5.14
CA ASP A 85 4.87 -3.70 -6.36
C ASP A 85 3.53 -2.98 -6.23
N ILE A 86 3.48 -1.73 -6.68
CA ILE A 86 2.25 -0.94 -6.85
C ILE A 86 2.32 -0.24 -8.21
N ASP A 87 1.37 -0.49 -9.10
CA ASP A 87 1.28 0.07 -10.45
C ASP A 87 2.58 -0.08 -11.29
N GLY A 88 3.26 -1.21 -11.10
CA GLY A 88 4.54 -1.51 -11.74
C GLY A 88 5.72 -0.72 -11.18
N TYR A 89 5.55 -0.03 -10.05
CA TYR A 89 6.64 0.55 -9.27
C TYR A 89 7.10 -0.45 -8.21
N PRO A 90 8.38 -0.89 -8.24
CA PRO A 90 8.94 -1.68 -7.17
C PRO A 90 8.94 -0.90 -5.85
N VAL A 91 8.38 -1.52 -4.81
CA VAL A 91 8.27 -0.93 -3.47
C VAL A 91 8.67 -1.96 -2.41
N GLU A 92 8.83 -1.49 -1.17
CA GLU A 92 9.03 -2.36 -0.02
C GLU A 92 8.27 -1.75 1.17
N VAL A 93 7.00 -2.14 1.34
CA VAL A 93 6.13 -1.65 2.42
C VAL A 93 5.74 -2.82 3.32
N SER A 94 6.13 -2.73 4.58
CA SER A 94 5.91 -3.79 5.58
C SER A 94 4.65 -3.59 6.43
N GLY A 95 4.15 -2.36 6.50
CA GLY A 95 3.03 -1.97 7.37
C GLY A 95 3.41 -1.84 8.86
N ASN A 96 4.71 -1.90 9.18
CA ASN A 96 5.23 -1.80 10.56
C ASN A 96 5.38 -0.34 11.05
N TYR A 97 5.29 0.63 10.16
CA TYR A 97 5.42 2.05 10.44
C TYR A 97 4.23 2.82 9.86
N HIS A 98 4.04 4.05 10.31
CA HIS A 98 3.18 4.98 9.58
C HIS A 98 3.87 5.30 8.25
N THR A 99 3.16 5.22 7.14
CA THR A 99 3.78 5.34 5.82
C THR A 99 3.13 6.44 5.00
N ILE A 100 3.93 7.29 4.37
CA ILE A 100 3.50 8.14 3.27
C ILE A 100 3.97 7.48 1.97
N VAL A 101 3.02 7.23 1.08
CA VAL A 101 3.28 6.75 -0.27
C VAL A 101 2.96 7.87 -1.24
N MET A 102 3.89 8.22 -2.12
CA MET A 102 3.66 9.28 -3.11
C MET A 102 4.17 8.91 -4.50
N VAL A 103 3.47 9.40 -5.51
CA VAL A 103 3.92 9.45 -6.90
C VAL A 103 4.21 10.91 -7.22
N ALA A 104 5.45 11.21 -7.56
CA ALA A 104 5.90 12.58 -7.77
C ALA A 104 7.00 12.65 -8.83
N GLU A 105 7.17 13.80 -9.47
CA GLU A 105 8.21 13.99 -10.48
C GLU A 105 9.60 14.02 -9.82
N ASP A 106 10.54 13.26 -10.38
CA ASP A 106 11.92 13.21 -9.89
C ASP A 106 12.71 14.48 -10.28
N ARG A 107 12.50 15.56 -9.52
CA ARG A 107 13.19 16.84 -9.70
C ARG A 107 14.24 17.10 -8.63
N LYS A 108 15.25 17.91 -8.98
CA LYS A 108 16.30 18.31 -8.03
C LYS A 108 15.68 18.98 -6.80
N GLY A 109 16.11 18.56 -5.61
CA GLY A 109 15.63 19.11 -4.34
C GLY A 109 14.32 18.53 -3.82
N SER A 110 13.68 17.60 -4.53
CA SER A 110 12.43 16.93 -4.08
C SER A 110 12.59 16.30 -2.70
N ILE A 111 13.60 15.44 -2.51
CA ILE A 111 13.89 14.76 -1.23
C ILE A 111 14.14 15.79 -0.13
N ALA A 112 14.98 16.80 -0.39
CA ALA A 112 15.27 17.83 0.59
C ALA A 112 14.01 18.60 1.03
N ARG A 113 13.15 18.97 0.07
CA ARG A 113 11.88 19.67 0.37
C ARG A 113 10.98 18.80 1.23
N ILE A 114 10.81 17.52 0.89
CA ILE A 114 9.98 16.60 1.67
C ILE A 114 10.54 16.38 3.08
N SER A 115 11.85 16.16 3.20
CA SER A 115 12.49 16.04 4.52
C SER A 115 12.35 17.31 5.35
N SER A 116 12.42 18.50 4.75
CA SER A 116 12.17 19.76 5.46
C SER A 116 10.73 19.86 5.96
N ILE A 117 9.73 19.54 5.14
CA ILE A 117 8.30 19.58 5.54
C ILE A 117 8.08 18.67 6.76
N LEU A 118 8.62 17.45 6.73
CA LEU A 118 8.50 16.48 7.83
C LEU A 118 9.22 17.00 9.09
N SER A 119 10.45 17.48 8.95
CA SER A 119 11.25 17.99 10.07
C SER A 119 10.66 19.24 10.72
N GLU A 120 10.08 20.17 9.93
CA GLU A 120 9.42 21.37 10.45
C GLU A 120 8.15 21.07 11.25
N ARG A 121 7.66 19.83 11.20
CA ARG A 121 6.51 19.33 11.96
C ARG A 121 6.89 18.26 12.97
N ASP A 122 8.19 18.13 13.27
CA ASP A 122 8.75 17.18 14.24
C ASP A 122 8.42 15.72 13.92
N VAL A 123 8.30 15.37 12.63
CA VAL A 123 8.07 13.98 12.18
C VAL A 123 9.40 13.32 11.85
N ASN A 124 9.78 12.29 12.61
CA ASN A 124 10.99 11.52 12.34
C ASN A 124 10.81 10.52 11.19
N ILE A 125 11.82 10.41 10.33
CA ILE A 125 11.83 9.47 9.20
C ILE A 125 12.60 8.22 9.62
N ALA A 126 11.90 7.09 9.73
CA ALA A 126 12.50 5.78 9.98
C ALA A 126 13.18 5.24 8.71
N THR A 127 12.54 5.39 7.56
CA THR A 127 13.08 4.95 6.26
C THR A 127 12.49 5.79 5.13
N LEU A 128 13.32 6.13 4.15
CA LEU A 128 12.90 6.75 2.90
C LEU A 128 13.43 5.93 1.73
N LYS A 129 12.52 5.46 0.87
CA LYS A 129 12.86 4.76 -0.37
C LYS A 129 12.26 5.50 -1.56
N LEU A 130 13.06 5.71 -2.59
CA LEU A 130 12.63 6.28 -3.85
C LEU A 130 12.97 5.31 -4.98
N THR A 131 11.94 4.95 -5.74
CA THR A 131 12.05 4.09 -6.93
C THR A 131 11.58 4.87 -8.14
N ARG A 132 12.35 4.87 -9.23
CA ARG A 132 11.98 5.53 -10.48
C ARG A 132 12.11 4.57 -11.66
N LYS A 133 11.16 4.62 -12.60
CA LYS A 133 11.21 3.80 -13.83
C LYS A 133 12.31 4.29 -14.78
N HIS A 134 12.51 5.60 -14.86
CA HIS A 134 13.61 6.25 -15.58
C HIS A 134 13.92 7.61 -14.94
N ARG A 135 15.10 8.15 -15.24
CA ARG A 135 15.55 9.43 -14.68
C ARG A 135 14.73 10.60 -15.23
N GLY A 136 14.25 11.47 -14.33
CA GLY A 136 13.49 12.68 -14.68
C GLY A 136 12.01 12.46 -15.02
N GLY A 137 11.51 11.23 -14.90
CA GLY A 137 10.09 10.92 -14.93
C GLY A 137 9.51 10.79 -13.52
N ASP A 138 8.40 10.07 -13.42
CA ASP A 138 7.77 9.80 -12.13
C ASP A 138 8.63 8.88 -11.27
N ALA A 139 8.73 9.26 -10.01
CA ALA A 139 9.25 8.47 -8.92
C ALA A 139 8.12 8.09 -7.96
N PHE A 140 8.21 6.87 -7.47
CA PHE A 140 7.44 6.37 -6.36
C PHE A 140 8.29 6.51 -5.10
N MET A 141 7.79 7.24 -4.11
CA MET A 141 8.49 7.44 -2.85
C MET A 141 7.66 6.87 -1.71
N VAL A 142 8.33 6.09 -0.86
CA VAL A 142 7.80 5.49 0.36
C VAL A 142 8.57 6.08 1.53
N ILE A 143 7.86 6.69 2.46
CA ILE A 143 8.43 7.31 3.65
C ILE A 143 7.78 6.66 4.86
N GLU A 144 8.53 5.84 5.58
CA GLU A 144 8.12 5.26 6.86
C GLU A 144 8.54 6.22 7.97
N CYS A 145 7.58 6.58 8.82
CA CYS A 145 7.71 7.51 9.94
C CYS A 145 7.45 6.76 11.26
N ASP A 146 8.13 7.19 12.33
CA ASP A 146 7.93 6.61 13.66
C ASP A 146 6.55 6.97 14.22
N ASP A 147 6.16 8.22 14.05
CA ASP A 147 4.88 8.78 14.51
C ASP A 147 3.92 9.01 13.33
N PRO A 148 2.60 8.99 13.57
CA PRO A 148 1.61 9.29 12.55
C PRO A 148 1.81 10.72 12.02
N PRO A 149 2.05 10.91 10.71
CA PRO A 149 2.14 12.24 10.16
C PRO A 149 0.77 12.93 10.27
N ILE A 150 0.78 14.13 10.85
CA ILE A 150 -0.39 14.99 11.00
C ILE A 150 -0.95 15.36 9.63
N ASP A 151 -2.26 15.58 9.53
CA ASP A 151 -2.93 15.80 8.24
C ASP A 151 -2.34 17.00 7.47
N VAL A 152 -1.92 18.04 8.18
CA VAL A 152 -1.23 19.22 7.62
C VAL A 152 0.04 18.85 6.82
N VAL A 153 0.77 17.81 7.21
CA VAL A 153 1.96 17.35 6.46
C VAL A 153 1.55 16.80 5.09
N LEU A 154 0.49 15.99 5.06
CA LEU A 154 0.02 15.40 3.80
C LEU A 154 -0.54 16.47 2.87
N GLU A 155 -1.34 17.41 3.41
CA GLU A 155 -1.87 18.55 2.66
C GLU A 155 -0.75 19.42 2.05
N GLU A 156 0.30 19.70 2.82
CA GLU A 156 1.44 20.47 2.32
C GLU A 156 2.19 19.72 1.22
N ILE A 157 2.38 18.39 1.35
CA ILE A 157 2.97 17.55 0.31
C ILE A 157 2.10 17.54 -0.94
N GLU A 158 0.78 17.38 -0.81
CA GLU A 158 -0.17 17.38 -1.94
C GLU A 158 -0.25 18.74 -2.65
N SER A 159 0.06 19.84 -1.95
CA SER A 159 0.09 21.19 -2.53
C SER A 159 1.28 21.43 -3.48
N LEU A 160 2.27 20.54 -3.49
CA LEU A 160 3.46 20.66 -4.32
C LEU A 160 3.12 20.36 -5.78
N ASP A 161 3.47 21.28 -6.68
CA ASP A 161 3.14 21.25 -8.12
C ASP A 161 3.64 20.00 -8.89
N TRP A 162 4.55 19.25 -8.28
CA TRP A 162 5.23 18.08 -8.83
C TRP A 162 4.80 16.77 -8.15
N VAL A 163 3.89 16.83 -7.16
CA VAL A 163 3.30 15.65 -6.51
C VAL A 163 1.99 15.33 -7.24
N ARG A 164 1.91 14.12 -7.78
CA ARG A 164 0.73 13.63 -8.52
C ARG A 164 -0.27 12.95 -7.59
N LEU A 165 0.25 12.27 -6.58
CA LEU A 165 -0.52 11.54 -5.59
C LEU A 165 0.30 11.45 -4.30
N ALA A 166 -0.33 11.66 -3.14
CA ALA A 166 0.23 11.28 -1.86
C ALA A 166 -0.86 10.62 -1.00
N ARG A 167 -0.53 9.55 -0.30
CA ARG A 167 -1.46 8.83 0.58
C ARG A 167 -0.75 8.45 1.87
N ARG A 168 -1.46 8.62 2.98
CA ARG A 168 -1.05 8.06 4.28
C ARG A 168 -1.60 6.64 4.39
N LEU A 169 -0.75 5.74 4.85
CA LEU A 169 -1.11 4.41 5.31
C LEU A 169 -0.84 4.38 6.81
N ASP A 170 -1.85 3.98 7.58
CA ASP A 170 -1.67 3.78 9.01
C ASP A 170 -0.87 2.51 9.27
N LYS A 171 -0.12 2.49 10.38
CA LYS A 171 0.54 1.29 10.87
C LYS A 171 -0.51 0.19 11.09
N VAL A 172 -0.28 -0.99 10.50
CA VAL A 172 -1.15 -2.17 10.63
C VAL A 172 -0.48 -3.27 11.44
N GLY A 173 0.86 -3.36 11.43
CA GLY A 173 1.64 -4.26 12.27
C GLY A 173 1.51 -3.91 13.76
N ALA A 174 1.85 -4.87 14.63
CA ALA A 174 1.92 -4.66 16.08
C ALA A 174 3.04 -3.67 16.46
#